data_AF-A0A1Y0IF40-F1
#
_entry.id   AF-A0A1Y0IF40-F1
#
_cell.length_a   1.000
_cell.length_b   1.000
_cell.length_c   1.000
_cell.angle_alpha   90.00
_cell.angle_beta   90.00
_cell.angle_gamma   90.00
#
_symmetry.space_group_name_H-M   'P 1'
#
loop_
_entity.id
_entity.type
_entity.pdbx_description
1 polymer ?
#
loop_
_entity_poly.entity_id
_entity_poly.type
_entity_poly.pdbx_seq_one_letter_code
_entity_poly.pdbx_strand_id
1 'polypeptide(L)'
;MLETIIVVILVIVFWNPIFMNTIGPFIIWKTQKIPTDINFVSVDESKFISERNEIFHSYDKSLSESGFSNIGSSLMMNSHSTGHFRLYWNNENTMAAMVVNMVSKVEDITYLEITQKYEDGVVIDVNNSPVPESYPKMDFKLVFRYPKLHSADEMVKILQNIKSKTKPGSTPVSISGGFKEVSEFIRKESDELLRLGLVKNEIDETGKRSLTLKGAFAMTFRSVPPGRRIRAYLSEKNARKYSESV
;
A
#
# COMPACT_ATOMS: atom_id res chain seq x y z
N MET A 1 43.95 11.24 14.16
CA MET A 1 43.42 9.87 14.39
C MET A 1 41.90 9.86 14.54
N LEU A 2 41.32 10.62 15.47
CA LEU A 2 39.85 10.67 15.64
C LEU A 2 39.11 11.13 14.37
N GLU A 3 39.61 12.15 13.69
CA GLU A 3 39.05 12.66 12.42
C GLU A 3 39.02 11.59 11.33
N THR A 4 40.13 10.86 11.15
CA THR A 4 40.23 9.76 10.19
C THR A 4 39.23 8.65 10.50
N ILE A 5 39.06 8.30 11.78
CA ILE A 5 38.08 7.30 12.23
C ILE A 5 36.65 7.76 11.93
N ILE A 6 36.32 9.03 12.21
CA ILE A 6 35.00 9.61 11.92
C ILE A 6 34.74 9.57 10.41
N VAL A 7 35.70 9.95 9.57
CA VAL A 7 35.56 9.91 8.11
C VAL A 7 35.32 8.48 7.62
N VAL A 8 36.08 7.50 8.12
CA VAL A 8 35.88 6.08 7.75
C VAL A 8 34.49 5.60 8.15
N ILE A 9 34.01 5.93 9.35
CA ILE A 9 32.65 5.56 9.79
C ILE A 9 31.60 6.23 8.90
N LEU A 10 31.75 7.51 8.58
CA LEU A 10 30.82 8.22 7.69
C LEU A 10 30.79 7.57 6.30
N VAL A 11 31.95 7.24 5.72
CA VAL A 11 32.00 6.54 4.42
C VAL A 11 31.28 5.20 4.53
N ILE A 12 31.56 4.37 5.54
CA ILE A 12 30.91 3.06 5.68
C ILE A 12 29.39 3.18 5.83
N VAL A 13 28.93 4.13 6.66
CA VAL A 13 27.50 4.34 6.94
C VAL A 13 26.75 4.91 5.74
N PHE A 14 27.34 5.87 5.03
CA PHE A 14 26.67 6.58 3.94
C PHE A 14 26.93 5.98 2.56
N TRP A 15 27.96 5.16 2.38
CA TRP A 15 28.29 4.56 1.08
C TRP A 15 27.12 3.78 0.49
N ASN A 16 26.50 2.90 1.28
CA ASN A 16 25.39 2.08 0.78
C ASN A 16 24.16 2.93 0.38
N PRO A 17 23.64 3.84 1.23
CA PRO A 17 22.58 4.77 0.81
C PRO A 17 22.95 5.60 -0.43
N ILE A 18 24.18 6.13 -0.51
CA ILE A 18 24.64 6.91 -1.67
C ILE A 18 24.60 6.05 -2.93
N PHE A 19 25.15 4.84 -2.87
CA PHE A 19 25.17 3.90 -3.98
C PHE A 19 23.75 3.54 -4.43
N MET A 20 22.87 3.16 -3.49
CA MET A 20 21.48 2.81 -3.79
C MET A 20 20.70 3.96 -4.43
N ASN A 21 20.89 5.20 -3.98
CA ASN A 21 20.19 6.36 -4.54
C ASN A 21 20.84 6.90 -5.83
N THR A 22 22.09 6.53 -6.12
CA THR A 22 22.78 6.94 -7.36
C THR A 22 22.53 5.94 -8.49
N ILE A 23 22.67 4.64 -8.22
CA ILE A 23 22.54 3.58 -9.23
C ILE A 23 21.12 3.02 -9.29
N GLY A 24 20.43 2.92 -8.15
CA GLY A 24 19.09 2.37 -8.04
C GLY A 24 18.07 2.99 -9.01
N PRO A 25 18.05 4.32 -9.26
CA PRO A 25 17.12 4.91 -10.21
C PRO A 25 17.30 4.38 -11.63
N PHE A 26 18.53 4.11 -12.08
CA PHE A 26 18.77 3.57 -13.41
C PHE A 26 18.33 2.11 -13.54
N ILE A 27 18.54 1.31 -12.48
CA ILE A 27 18.05 -0.08 -12.42
C ILE A 27 16.52 -0.08 -12.43
N ILE A 28 15.89 0.72 -11.57
CA ILE A 28 14.42 0.83 -11.47
C ILE A 28 13.83 1.33 -12.79
N TRP A 29 14.43 2.35 -13.40
CA TRP A 29 13.99 2.88 -14.69
C TRP A 29 13.96 1.84 -15.81
N LYS A 30 14.89 0.89 -15.80
CA LYS A 30 14.98 -0.18 -16.81
C LYS A 30 14.13 -1.41 -16.51
N THR A 31 13.86 -1.68 -15.23
CA THR A 31 13.29 -2.98 -14.81
C THR A 31 11.88 -2.88 -14.26
N GLN A 32 11.49 -1.75 -13.66
CA GLN A 32 10.21 -1.61 -12.99
C GLN A 32 9.15 -1.04 -13.93
N LYS A 33 7.97 -1.64 -13.87
CA LYS A 33 6.79 -1.22 -14.60
C LYS A 33 5.59 -1.20 -13.67
N ILE A 34 4.74 -0.20 -13.84
CA ILE A 34 3.55 0.03 -13.02
C ILE A 34 2.34 -0.60 -13.71
N PRO A 35 1.60 -1.51 -13.07
CA PRO A 35 0.38 -2.05 -13.65
C PRO A 35 -0.66 -0.96 -13.83
N THR A 36 -1.27 -0.93 -15.01
CA THR A 36 -2.46 -0.11 -15.31
C THR A 36 -3.70 -1.00 -15.27
N ASP A 37 -3.56 -2.24 -15.73
CA ASP A 37 -4.61 -3.24 -15.73
C ASP A 37 -4.17 -4.45 -14.93
N ILE A 38 -4.97 -4.78 -13.91
CA ILE A 38 -4.76 -5.98 -13.11
C ILE A 38 -5.91 -6.93 -13.36
N ASN A 39 -5.56 -8.11 -13.85
CA ASN A 39 -6.45 -9.25 -13.93
C ASN A 39 -6.29 -10.05 -12.63
N PHE A 40 -7.15 -9.78 -11.68
CA PHE A 40 -7.29 -10.61 -10.49
C PHE A 40 -7.78 -12.00 -10.91
N VAL A 41 -7.06 -13.03 -10.48
CA VAL A 41 -7.35 -14.43 -10.80
C VAL A 41 -8.12 -15.04 -9.63
N SER A 42 -9.33 -15.52 -9.90
CA SER A 42 -10.11 -16.27 -8.91
C SER A 42 -9.33 -17.49 -8.44
N VAL A 43 -9.41 -17.78 -7.15
CA VAL A 43 -8.71 -18.91 -6.52
C VAL A 43 -9.71 -19.85 -5.86
N ASP A 44 -9.26 -21.07 -5.58
CA ASP A 44 -9.99 -21.95 -4.66
C ASP A 44 -9.85 -21.39 -3.23
N GLU A 45 -10.96 -20.99 -2.62
CA GLU A 45 -10.98 -20.33 -1.31
C GLU A 45 -10.42 -21.23 -0.19
N SER A 46 -10.74 -22.52 -0.23
CA SER A 46 -10.35 -23.46 0.82
C SER A 46 -8.84 -23.71 0.82
N LYS A 47 -8.27 -23.88 -0.38
CA LYS A 47 -6.83 -23.98 -0.57
C LYS A 47 -6.15 -22.67 -0.26
N PHE A 48 -6.68 -21.55 -0.76
CA PHE A 48 -6.11 -20.22 -0.55
C PHE A 48 -5.92 -19.94 0.94
N ILE A 49 -6.97 -20.12 1.74
CA ILE A 49 -6.93 -19.82 3.17
C ILE A 49 -5.98 -20.77 3.90
N SER A 50 -6.00 -22.07 3.58
CA SER A 50 -5.17 -23.09 4.25
C SER A 50 -3.66 -22.89 4.08
N GLU A 51 -3.24 -22.19 3.03
CA GLU A 51 -1.83 -21.92 2.73
C GLU A 51 -1.32 -20.58 3.29
N ARG A 52 -2.15 -19.83 4.05
CA ARG A 52 -1.75 -18.53 4.59
C ARG A 52 -1.04 -18.67 5.95
N ASN A 53 -0.30 -17.64 6.32
CA ASN A 53 0.38 -17.59 7.62
C ASN A 53 -0.57 -17.22 8.77
N GLU A 54 -0.12 -17.42 10.01
CA GLU A 54 -0.92 -17.21 11.22
C GLU A 54 -1.46 -15.77 11.34
N ILE A 55 -0.66 -14.79 10.92
CA ILE A 55 -1.06 -13.36 10.93
C ILE A 55 -2.27 -13.15 10.01
N PHE A 56 -2.26 -13.77 8.83
CA PHE A 56 -3.38 -13.70 7.89
C PHE A 56 -4.65 -14.27 8.50
N HIS A 57 -4.56 -15.46 9.12
CA HIS A 57 -5.70 -16.09 9.79
C HIS A 57 -6.23 -15.24 10.95
N SER A 58 -5.34 -14.58 11.71
CA SER A 58 -5.72 -13.64 12.75
C SER A 58 -6.52 -12.46 12.19
N TYR A 59 -6.12 -11.90 11.05
CA TYR A 59 -6.87 -10.82 10.41
C TYR A 59 -8.19 -11.28 9.81
N ASP A 60 -8.23 -12.44 9.14
CA ASP A 60 -9.47 -13.02 8.60
C ASP A 60 -10.51 -13.25 9.70
N LYS A 61 -10.07 -13.79 10.85
CA LYS A 61 -10.93 -13.96 12.02
C LYS A 61 -11.39 -12.62 12.59
N SER A 62 -10.45 -11.70 12.84
CA SER A 62 -10.77 -10.38 13.41
C SER A 62 -11.77 -9.61 12.55
N LEU A 63 -11.62 -9.62 11.22
CA LEU A 63 -12.57 -8.97 10.30
C LEU A 63 -13.96 -9.59 10.37
N SER A 64 -14.03 -10.92 10.42
CA SER A 64 -15.30 -11.64 10.54
C SER A 64 -16.04 -11.27 11.84
N GLU A 65 -15.30 -11.18 12.95
CA GLU A 65 -15.82 -10.75 14.26
C GLU A 65 -16.26 -9.28 14.24
N SER A 66 -15.59 -8.42 13.46
CA SER A 66 -15.95 -7.01 13.21
C SER A 66 -17.11 -6.82 12.20
N GLY A 67 -17.80 -7.89 11.80
CA GLY A 67 -18.97 -7.83 10.91
C GLY A 67 -18.65 -7.66 9.43
N PHE A 68 -17.41 -7.89 9.00
CA PHE A 68 -17.06 -7.94 7.59
C PHE A 68 -17.39 -9.30 6.99
N SER A 69 -17.98 -9.29 5.79
CA SER A 69 -18.26 -10.48 4.99
C SER A 69 -17.22 -10.63 3.89
N ASN A 70 -16.72 -11.85 3.67
CA ASN A 70 -15.79 -12.14 2.57
C ASN A 70 -16.47 -11.93 1.20
N ILE A 71 -15.83 -11.17 0.31
CA ILE A 71 -16.23 -11.00 -1.09
C ILE A 71 -15.52 -12.02 -1.98
N GLY A 72 -14.25 -12.32 -1.68
CA GLY A 72 -13.45 -13.30 -2.40
C GLY A 72 -11.95 -13.08 -2.22
N SER A 73 -11.19 -14.05 -2.72
CA SER A 73 -9.74 -14.06 -2.71
C SER A 73 -9.18 -14.00 -4.14
N SER A 74 -7.99 -13.43 -4.28
CA SER A 74 -7.27 -13.39 -5.55
C SER A 74 -5.75 -13.37 -5.32
N LEU A 75 -5.01 -13.69 -6.37
CA LEU A 75 -3.56 -13.52 -6.43
C LEU A 75 -3.13 -12.53 -7.51
N MET A 76 -1.97 -11.91 -7.30
CA MET A 76 -1.24 -11.11 -8.28
C MET A 76 0.20 -11.59 -8.34
N MET A 77 0.64 -12.04 -9.52
CA MET A 77 2.00 -12.51 -9.73
C MET A 77 2.86 -11.41 -10.34
N ASN A 78 4.04 -11.19 -9.77
CA ASN A 78 5.12 -10.41 -10.37
C ASN A 78 6.37 -11.29 -10.47
N SER A 79 7.39 -10.83 -11.20
CA SER A 79 8.61 -11.61 -11.48
C SER A 79 9.39 -12.05 -10.23
N HIS A 80 9.18 -11.38 -9.09
CA HIS A 80 9.95 -11.61 -7.85
C HIS A 80 9.08 -11.74 -6.59
N SER A 81 7.75 -11.65 -6.72
CA SER A 81 6.83 -11.70 -5.58
C SER A 81 5.44 -12.15 -6.01
N THR A 82 4.73 -12.82 -5.11
CA THR A 82 3.32 -13.13 -5.24
C THR A 82 2.55 -12.37 -4.17
N GLY A 83 1.58 -11.56 -4.58
CA GLY A 83 0.60 -10.93 -3.70
C GLY A 83 -0.64 -11.80 -3.60
N HIS A 84 -1.10 -12.04 -2.38
CA HIS A 84 -2.32 -12.77 -2.05
C HIS A 84 -3.27 -11.80 -1.35
N PHE A 85 -4.48 -11.68 -1.87
CA PHE A 85 -5.47 -10.69 -1.45
C PHE A 85 -6.75 -11.40 -1.06
N ARG A 86 -7.34 -11.00 0.05
CA ARG A 86 -8.70 -11.39 0.42
C ARG A 86 -9.48 -10.14 0.77
N LEU A 87 -10.58 -9.95 0.06
CA LEU A 87 -11.37 -8.74 0.08
C LEU A 87 -12.65 -8.97 0.87
N TYR A 88 -13.01 -8.00 1.70
CA TYR A 88 -14.17 -8.07 2.58
C TYR A 88 -15.00 -6.80 2.49
N TRP A 89 -16.27 -6.91 2.85
CA TRP A 89 -17.23 -5.81 2.87
C TRP A 89 -18.01 -5.76 4.19
N ASN A 90 -18.14 -4.57 4.76
CA ASN A 90 -19.02 -4.30 5.89
C ASN A 90 -20.17 -3.38 5.43
N ASN A 91 -21.38 -3.94 5.39
CA ASN A 91 -22.59 -3.22 4.94
C ASN A 91 -22.97 -2.07 5.89
N GLU A 92 -22.90 -2.31 7.20
CA GLU A 92 -23.32 -1.34 8.23
C GLU A 92 -22.47 -0.07 8.18
N ASN A 93 -21.15 -0.26 8.10
CA ASN A 93 -20.19 0.84 8.10
C ASN A 93 -19.90 1.38 6.69
N THR A 94 -20.33 0.68 5.63
CA THR A 94 -19.99 0.98 4.23
C THR A 94 -18.47 1.09 4.05
N MET A 95 -17.75 0.02 4.40
CA MET A 95 -16.29 -0.06 4.37
C MET A 95 -15.86 -1.37 3.71
N ALA A 96 -14.77 -1.35 2.95
CA ALA A 96 -14.07 -2.59 2.61
C ALA A 96 -12.86 -2.78 3.50
N ALA A 97 -12.44 -4.03 3.59
CA ALA A 97 -11.15 -4.39 4.14
C ALA A 97 -10.44 -5.35 3.20
N MET A 98 -9.12 -5.34 3.23
CA MET A 98 -8.31 -6.25 2.45
C MET A 98 -7.17 -6.77 3.32
N VAL A 99 -7.09 -8.09 3.44
CA VAL A 99 -5.90 -8.74 4.00
C VAL A 99 -4.97 -9.03 2.84
N VAL A 100 -3.74 -8.52 2.95
CA VAL A 100 -2.71 -8.66 1.93
C VAL A 100 -1.56 -9.47 2.51
N ASN A 101 -1.17 -10.53 1.82
CA ASN A 101 0.05 -11.28 2.09
C ASN A 101 0.96 -11.26 0.86
N MET A 102 2.13 -10.64 0.99
CA MET A 102 3.14 -10.55 -0.06
C MET A 102 4.29 -11.50 0.26
N VAL A 103 4.50 -12.48 -0.61
CA VAL A 103 5.56 -13.48 -0.46
C VAL A 103 6.61 -13.26 -1.55
N SER A 104 7.87 -13.18 -1.14
CA SER A 104 9.05 -13.11 -2.02
C SER A 104 10.15 -14.03 -1.48
N LYS A 105 11.31 -14.07 -2.16
CA LYS A 105 12.48 -14.81 -1.66
C LYS A 105 13.11 -14.19 -0.40
N VAL A 106 12.81 -12.94 -0.11
CA VAL A 106 13.50 -12.14 0.94
C VAL A 106 12.58 -11.74 2.09
N GLU A 107 11.29 -11.59 1.82
CA GLU A 107 10.31 -11.10 2.77
C GLU A 107 8.97 -11.84 2.58
N ASP A 108 8.31 -12.15 3.70
CA ASP A 108 6.91 -12.55 3.80
C ASP A 108 6.22 -11.49 4.68
N ILE A 109 5.35 -10.69 4.07
CA ILE A 109 4.70 -9.55 4.72
C ILE A 109 3.20 -9.73 4.66
N THR A 110 2.55 -9.80 5.83
CA THR A 110 1.09 -9.75 5.95
C THR A 110 0.66 -8.45 6.61
N TYR A 111 -0.35 -7.80 6.04
CA TYR A 111 -0.95 -6.59 6.59
C TYR A 111 -2.43 -6.50 6.23
N LEU A 112 -3.12 -5.58 6.89
CA LEU A 112 -4.54 -5.28 6.77
C LEU A 112 -4.69 -3.83 6.30
N GLU A 113 -5.62 -3.63 5.37
CA GLU A 113 -6.11 -2.32 4.93
C GLU A 113 -7.63 -2.25 5.19
N ILE A 114 -8.12 -1.11 5.69
CA ILE A 114 -9.54 -0.79 5.78
C ILE A 114 -9.76 0.52 5.03
N THR A 115 -10.68 0.49 4.08
CA THR A 115 -10.88 1.55 3.11
C THR A 115 -12.34 1.98 3.06
N GLN A 116 -12.56 3.29 2.94
CA GLN A 116 -13.87 3.87 2.67
C GLN A 116 -13.79 4.88 1.53
N LYS A 117 -14.66 4.73 0.53
CA LYS A 117 -14.81 5.62 -0.62
C LYS A 117 -15.98 6.57 -0.40
N TYR A 118 -15.88 7.80 -0.90
CA TYR A 118 -16.93 8.83 -0.77
C TYR A 118 -17.42 9.29 -2.15
N GLU A 119 -18.57 9.96 -2.17
CA GLU A 119 -19.22 10.47 -3.40
C GLU A 119 -18.33 11.40 -4.23
N ASP A 120 -17.45 12.17 -3.58
CA ASP A 120 -16.49 13.04 -4.25
C ASP A 120 -15.29 12.30 -4.86
N GLY A 121 -15.29 10.96 -4.79
CA GLY A 121 -14.27 10.09 -5.35
C GLY A 121 -12.99 10.01 -4.52
N VAL A 122 -12.95 10.64 -3.34
CA VAL A 122 -11.87 10.47 -2.37
C VAL A 122 -12.00 9.12 -1.67
N VAL A 123 -10.86 8.50 -1.42
CA VAL A 123 -10.72 7.26 -0.68
C VAL A 123 -9.89 7.53 0.57
N ILE A 124 -10.41 7.15 1.73
CA ILE A 124 -9.64 7.11 2.98
C ILE A 124 -9.23 5.66 3.21
N ASP A 125 -7.94 5.46 3.38
CA ASP A 125 -7.32 4.17 3.65
C ASP A 125 -6.58 4.20 4.98
N VAL A 126 -6.88 3.22 5.84
CA VAL A 126 -6.19 2.98 7.10
C VAL A 126 -5.55 1.61 7.00
N ASN A 127 -4.23 1.53 7.12
CA ASN A 127 -3.50 0.26 7.00
C ASN A 127 -2.41 0.11 8.04
N ASN A 128 -1.99 -1.12 8.30
CA ASN A 128 -0.88 -1.46 9.19
C ASN A 128 0.35 -1.99 8.46
N SER A 129 0.52 -1.64 7.17
CA SER A 129 1.67 -2.09 6.39
C SER A 129 3.00 -1.71 7.08
N PRO A 130 3.99 -2.62 7.14
CA PRO A 130 5.31 -2.29 7.67
C PRO A 130 6.12 -1.40 6.71
N VAL A 131 5.63 -1.18 5.48
CA VAL A 131 6.30 -0.42 4.44
C VAL A 131 5.52 0.86 4.13
N PRO A 132 6.18 2.03 4.00
CA PRO A 132 5.51 3.24 3.51
C PRO A 132 5.07 3.09 2.05
N GLU A 133 4.06 3.88 1.66
CA GLU A 133 3.61 3.94 0.27
C GLU A 133 4.76 4.30 -0.69
N SER A 134 4.84 3.53 -1.76
CA SER A 134 5.82 3.74 -2.84
C SER A 134 5.42 4.88 -3.78
N TYR A 135 4.14 5.28 -3.80
CA TYR A 135 3.62 6.35 -4.64
C TYR A 135 3.54 7.69 -3.91
N PRO A 136 3.59 8.81 -4.64
CA PRO A 136 3.29 10.12 -4.07
C PRO A 136 1.88 10.24 -3.55
N LYS A 137 1.68 11.26 -2.71
CA LYS A 137 0.37 11.65 -2.25
C LYS A 137 -0.49 11.97 -3.47
N MET A 138 -1.70 11.42 -3.50
CA MET A 138 -2.70 11.66 -4.52
C MET A 138 -3.89 12.38 -3.88
N ASP A 139 -4.51 13.30 -4.60
CA ASP A 139 -5.60 14.11 -4.03
C ASP A 139 -6.87 13.30 -3.75
N PHE A 140 -7.05 12.20 -4.48
CA PHE A 140 -8.18 11.28 -4.29
C PHE A 140 -7.90 10.13 -3.31
N LYS A 141 -6.71 10.05 -2.70
CA LYS A 141 -6.34 8.96 -1.78
C LYS A 141 -5.64 9.52 -0.54
N LEU A 142 -6.30 9.37 0.61
CA LEU A 142 -5.77 9.75 1.91
C LEU A 142 -5.38 8.49 2.68
N VAL A 143 -4.09 8.30 2.93
CA VAL A 143 -3.56 7.09 3.57
C VAL A 143 -3.02 7.38 4.96
N PHE A 144 -3.44 6.56 5.92
CA PHE A 144 -3.08 6.65 7.33
C PHE A 144 -2.49 5.31 7.80
N ARG A 145 -1.16 5.27 7.94
CA ARG A 145 -0.43 4.03 8.27
C ARG A 145 -0.16 3.90 9.78
N TYR A 146 -0.54 2.77 10.36
CA TYR A 146 -0.35 2.39 11.76
C TYR A 146 0.32 1.00 11.88
N PRO A 147 1.65 0.86 11.68
CA PRO A 147 2.32 -0.44 11.56
C PRO A 147 2.29 -1.34 12.80
N LYS A 148 1.92 -0.78 13.96
CA LYS A 148 1.85 -1.49 15.24
C LYS A 148 0.43 -1.91 15.62
N LEU A 149 -0.54 -1.62 14.75
CA LEU A 149 -1.95 -1.86 15.00
C LEU A 149 -2.35 -3.18 14.36
N HIS A 150 -2.85 -4.13 15.15
CA HIS A 150 -3.16 -5.48 14.67
C HIS A 150 -4.63 -5.90 14.88
N SER A 151 -5.51 -4.96 15.27
CA SER A 151 -6.94 -5.19 15.48
C SER A 151 -7.78 -4.52 14.39
N ALA A 152 -8.67 -5.29 13.75
CA ALA A 152 -9.60 -4.73 12.77
C ALA A 152 -10.58 -3.73 13.40
N ASP A 153 -11.10 -4.03 14.59
CA ASP A 153 -12.00 -3.14 15.34
C ASP A 153 -11.36 -1.78 15.63
N GLU A 154 -10.08 -1.78 16.04
CA GLU A 154 -9.36 -0.54 16.31
C GLU A 154 -9.13 0.26 15.03
N MET A 155 -8.82 -0.41 13.90
CA MET A 155 -8.69 0.24 12.60
C MET A 155 -10.01 0.85 12.12
N VAL A 156 -11.15 0.17 12.34
CA VAL A 156 -12.49 0.72 12.05
C VAL A 156 -12.75 1.98 12.86
N LYS A 157 -12.51 1.94 14.18
CA LYS A 157 -12.67 3.12 15.06
C LYS A 157 -11.80 4.28 14.61
N ILE A 158 -10.55 4.02 14.24
CA ILE A 158 -9.63 5.03 13.72
C ILE A 158 -10.17 5.62 12.42
N LEU A 159 -10.63 4.79 11.48
CA LEU A 159 -11.20 5.28 10.21
C LEU A 159 -12.43 6.17 10.47
N GLN A 160 -13.33 5.77 11.37
CA GLN A 160 -14.48 6.58 11.77
C GLN A 160 -14.06 7.93 12.37
N ASN A 161 -13.00 7.96 13.20
CA ASN A 161 -12.47 9.21 13.76
C ASN A 161 -11.77 10.09 12.70
N ILE A 162 -11.07 9.47 11.74
CA ILE A 162 -10.48 10.21 10.63
C ILE A 162 -11.59 10.83 9.78
N LYS A 163 -12.64 10.07 9.46
CA LYS A 163 -13.81 10.55 8.72
C LYS A 163 -14.43 11.77 9.40
N SER A 164 -14.70 11.70 10.71
CA SER A 164 -15.35 12.80 11.45
C SER A 164 -14.56 14.11 11.38
N LYS A 165 -13.23 14.03 11.26
CA LYS A 165 -12.32 15.19 11.19
C LYS A 165 -12.04 15.68 9.77
N THR A 166 -11.96 14.78 8.80
CA THR A 166 -11.48 15.10 7.43
C THR A 166 -12.60 15.20 6.40
N LYS A 167 -13.73 14.54 6.65
CA LYS A 167 -14.88 14.43 5.75
C LYS A 167 -16.21 14.53 6.52
N PRO A 168 -16.41 15.58 7.36
CA PRO A 168 -17.67 15.73 8.08
C PRO A 168 -18.84 15.91 7.10
N GLY A 169 -19.89 15.11 7.26
CA GLY A 169 -21.08 15.17 6.40
C GLY A 169 -20.92 14.53 5.02
N SER A 170 -19.77 13.94 4.68
CA SER A 170 -19.62 13.21 3.42
C SER A 170 -20.28 11.83 3.49
N THR A 171 -20.97 11.46 2.41
CA THR A 171 -21.64 10.17 2.27
C THR A 171 -20.67 9.11 1.75
N PRO A 172 -20.48 8.00 2.47
CA PRO A 172 -19.75 6.84 1.95
C PRO A 172 -20.48 6.20 0.79
N VAL A 173 -19.75 5.70 -0.20
CA VAL A 173 -20.29 4.93 -1.32
C VAL A 173 -19.83 3.48 -1.24
N SER A 174 -20.71 2.57 -1.68
CA SER A 174 -20.39 1.15 -1.75
C SER A 174 -19.24 0.88 -2.71
N ILE A 175 -18.38 -0.06 -2.34
CA ILE A 175 -17.37 -0.66 -3.22
C ILE A 175 -17.61 -2.16 -3.45
N SER A 176 -18.90 -2.53 -3.55
CA SER A 176 -19.37 -3.91 -3.65
C SER A 176 -19.09 -4.59 -5.00
N GLY A 177 -18.56 -3.87 -5.99
CA GLY A 177 -18.09 -4.47 -7.25
C GLY A 177 -16.84 -5.37 -7.09
N GLY A 178 -16.34 -5.55 -5.86
CA GLY A 178 -15.29 -6.50 -5.52
C GLY A 178 -13.96 -6.15 -6.19
N PHE A 179 -13.24 -7.17 -6.67
CA PHE A 179 -11.95 -6.98 -7.33
C PHE A 179 -12.00 -6.13 -8.60
N LYS A 180 -13.17 -5.97 -9.24
CA LYS A 180 -13.32 -5.06 -10.38
C LYS A 180 -13.07 -3.61 -9.96
N GLU A 181 -13.61 -3.18 -8.82
CA GLU A 181 -13.38 -1.83 -8.30
C GLU A 181 -11.95 -1.62 -7.84
N VAL A 182 -11.31 -2.67 -7.30
CA VAL A 182 -9.89 -2.65 -6.98
C VAL A 182 -9.05 -2.42 -8.25
N SER A 183 -9.34 -3.13 -9.34
CA SER A 183 -8.67 -2.92 -10.63
C SER A 183 -8.89 -1.52 -11.19
N GLU A 184 -10.11 -0.98 -11.12
CA GLU A 184 -10.42 0.39 -11.54
C GLU A 184 -9.67 1.43 -10.70
N PHE A 185 -9.53 1.19 -9.39
CA PHE A 185 -8.76 2.04 -8.50
C PHE A 185 -7.26 2.01 -8.85
N ILE A 186 -6.69 0.85 -9.11
CA ILE A 186 -5.28 0.71 -9.53
C ILE A 186 -5.03 1.41 -10.86
N ARG A 187 -5.97 1.32 -11.81
CA ARG A 187 -5.91 2.07 -13.06
C ARG A 187 -5.89 3.58 -12.79
N LYS A 188 -6.76 4.08 -11.91
CA LYS A 188 -6.79 5.48 -11.48
C LYS A 188 -5.47 5.93 -10.84
N GLU A 189 -4.84 5.10 -10.02
CA GLU A 189 -3.50 5.37 -9.48
C GLU A 189 -2.44 5.45 -10.58
N SER A 190 -2.47 4.52 -11.55
CA SER A 190 -1.56 4.54 -12.71
C SER A 190 -1.71 5.82 -13.56
N ASP A 191 -2.93 6.25 -13.83
CA ASP A 191 -3.22 7.47 -14.59
C ASP A 191 -2.80 8.74 -13.84
N GLU A 192 -2.91 8.75 -12.52
CA GLU A 192 -2.40 9.86 -11.70
C GLU A 192 -0.87 9.92 -11.73
N LEU A 193 -0.19 8.77 -11.69
CA LEU A 193 1.27 8.73 -11.87
C LEU A 193 1.69 9.25 -13.25
N LEU A 194 0.88 9.01 -14.29
CA LEU A 194 1.10 9.57 -15.62
C LEU A 194 0.96 11.10 -15.56
N ARG A 195 -0.12 11.61 -14.97
CA ARG A 195 -0.37 13.06 -14.81
C ARG A 195 0.77 13.77 -14.08
N LEU A 196 1.37 13.11 -13.09
CA LEU A 196 2.52 13.61 -12.33
C LEU A 196 3.87 13.50 -13.08
N GLY A 197 3.87 12.90 -14.27
CA GLY A 197 5.05 12.69 -15.11
C GLY A 197 6.01 11.61 -14.58
N LEU A 198 5.51 10.65 -13.80
CA LEU A 198 6.32 9.59 -13.18
C LEU A 198 6.36 8.31 -14.02
N VAL A 199 5.32 8.06 -14.82
CA VAL A 199 5.27 6.96 -15.78
C VAL A 199 5.11 7.51 -17.19
N LYS A 200 5.47 6.69 -18.18
CA LYS A 200 5.27 7.01 -19.59
C LYS A 200 3.83 6.74 -20.01
N ASN A 201 3.43 7.32 -21.14
CA ASN A 201 2.07 7.14 -21.64
C ASN A 201 1.85 5.72 -22.20
N GLU A 202 2.89 5.10 -22.77
CA GLU A 202 2.77 3.80 -23.41
C GLU A 202 2.48 2.69 -22.39
N ILE A 203 1.45 1.90 -22.69
CA ILE A 203 1.10 0.68 -21.98
C ILE A 203 1.60 -0.48 -22.84
N ASP A 204 2.38 -1.38 -22.26
CA ASP A 204 2.88 -2.56 -22.96
C ASP A 204 1.83 -3.67 -23.06
N GLU A 205 2.18 -4.75 -23.78
CA GLU A 205 1.33 -5.93 -23.98
C GLU A 205 0.91 -6.62 -22.66
N THR A 206 1.58 -6.32 -21.55
CA THR A 206 1.26 -6.85 -20.22
C THR A 206 0.39 -5.91 -19.39
N GLY A 207 -0.10 -4.82 -19.97
CA GLY A 207 -0.95 -3.83 -19.28
C GLY A 207 -0.18 -2.92 -18.33
N LYS A 208 1.13 -2.72 -18.54
CA LYS A 208 2.00 -1.94 -17.62
C LYS A 208 2.62 -0.72 -18.30
N ARG A 209 2.78 0.36 -17.53
CA ARG A 209 3.53 1.56 -17.93
C ARG A 209 4.96 1.49 -17.45
N SER A 210 5.90 1.89 -18.29
CA SER A 210 7.30 2.05 -17.87
C SER A 210 7.49 3.36 -17.11
N LEU A 211 8.49 3.42 -16.23
CA LEU A 211 8.81 4.66 -15.51
C LEU A 211 9.49 5.70 -16.42
N THR A 212 9.26 6.97 -16.12
CA THR A 212 10.16 8.05 -16.54
C THR A 212 11.40 8.05 -15.66
N LEU A 213 12.47 8.75 -16.05
CA LEU A 213 13.64 8.90 -15.18
C LEU A 213 13.25 9.59 -13.85
N LYS A 214 12.43 10.64 -13.93
CA LYS A 214 11.83 11.32 -12.76
C LYS A 214 11.09 10.33 -11.86
N GLY A 215 10.25 9.47 -12.44
CA GLY A 215 9.54 8.41 -11.71
C GLY A 215 10.46 7.44 -11.03
N ALA A 216 11.50 6.99 -11.72
CA ALA A 216 12.48 6.07 -11.16
C ALA A 216 13.23 6.67 -9.96
N PHE A 217 13.72 7.92 -10.07
CA PHE A 217 14.32 8.62 -8.93
C PHE A 217 13.34 8.77 -7.76
N ALA A 218 12.11 9.17 -8.03
CA ALA A 218 11.07 9.35 -7.01
C ALA A 218 10.74 8.04 -6.29
N MET A 219 10.61 6.93 -7.03
CA MET A 219 10.36 5.60 -6.48
C MET A 219 11.57 5.08 -5.71
N THR A 220 12.79 5.17 -6.26
CA THR A 220 14.00 4.74 -5.54
C THR A 220 14.09 5.40 -4.18
N PHE A 221 13.99 6.73 -4.13
CA PHE A 221 14.09 7.46 -2.86
C PHE A 221 13.02 7.02 -1.85
N ARG A 222 11.83 6.61 -2.30
CA ARG A 222 10.75 6.12 -1.42
C ARG A 222 10.97 4.67 -0.96
N SER A 223 11.66 3.86 -1.75
CA SER A 223 11.88 2.44 -1.47
C SER A 223 13.17 2.14 -0.72
N VAL A 224 14.17 3.04 -0.76
CA VAL A 224 15.50 2.79 -0.16
C VAL A 224 15.87 3.82 0.92
N PRO A 225 16.76 3.49 1.88
CA PRO A 225 17.28 4.47 2.84
C PRO A 225 18.08 5.60 2.15
N PRO A 226 18.07 6.83 2.69
CA PRO A 226 17.34 7.24 3.90
C PRO A 226 15.87 7.59 3.63
N GLY A 227 15.46 7.78 2.37
CA GLY A 227 14.14 8.31 2.04
C GLY A 227 12.98 7.43 2.49
N ARG A 228 13.11 6.10 2.39
CA ARG A 228 12.13 5.14 2.98
C ARG A 228 11.92 5.37 4.46
N ARG A 229 12.99 5.55 5.25
CA ARG A 229 12.92 5.75 6.70
C ARG A 229 12.27 7.08 7.06
N ILE A 230 12.64 8.13 6.34
CA ILE A 230 12.04 9.47 6.52
C ILE A 230 10.54 9.40 6.21
N ARG A 231 10.14 8.77 5.10
CA ARG A 231 8.73 8.59 4.73
C ARG A 231 7.97 7.76 5.75
N ALA A 232 8.57 6.67 6.23
CA ALA A 232 7.96 5.81 7.24
C ALA A 232 7.64 6.60 8.53
N TYR A 233 8.60 7.40 9.01
CA TYR A 233 8.41 8.27 10.17
C TYR A 233 7.33 9.34 9.92
N LEU A 234 7.39 10.04 8.78
CA LEU A 234 6.47 11.12 8.47
C LEU A 234 5.02 10.64 8.33
N SER A 235 4.80 9.49 7.69
CA SER A 235 3.45 8.92 7.55
C SER A 235 2.87 8.49 8.89
N GLU A 236 3.66 7.84 9.76
CA GLU A 236 3.21 7.45 11.10
C GLU A 236 2.91 8.68 11.95
N LYS A 237 3.79 9.68 11.92
CA LYS A 237 3.59 10.94 12.63
C LYS A 237 2.32 11.66 12.14
N ASN A 238 2.07 11.67 10.83
CA ASN A 238 0.87 12.27 10.28
C ASN A 238 -0.39 11.52 10.73
N ALA A 239 -0.35 10.19 10.72
CA ALA A 239 -1.46 9.34 11.15
C ALA A 239 -1.80 9.52 12.64
N ARG A 240 -0.80 9.67 13.52
CA ARG A 240 -1.01 9.86 14.96
C ARG A 240 -1.85 11.08 15.34
N LYS A 241 -1.79 12.16 14.54
CA LYS A 241 -2.64 13.35 14.73
C LYS A 241 -4.14 13.03 14.73
N TYR A 242 -4.51 11.91 14.12
CA TYR A 242 -5.90 11.46 14.01
C TYR A 242 -6.24 10.33 15.00
N SER A 243 -5.27 9.73 15.68
CA SER A 243 -5.50 8.67 16.68
C SER A 243 -5.38 9.13 18.13
N GLU A 244 -4.65 10.21 18.43
CA GLU A 244 -4.45 10.76 19.80
C GLU A 244 -5.72 11.41 20.40
N SER A 245 -6.90 11.11 19.88
CA SER A 245 -8.20 11.61 20.40
C SER A 245 -9.15 10.46 20.75
N VAL A 246 -8.62 9.25 20.88
CA VAL A 246 -9.33 8.05 21.36
C VAL A 246 -8.78 7.70 22.74
#